data_AF-A0A3N5TUA1-F1
#
_entry.id   AF-A0A3N5TUA1-F1
#
_cell.length_a   1.000
_cell.length_b   1.000
_cell.length_c   1.000
_cell.angle_alpha   90.00
_cell.angle_beta   90.00
_cell.angle_gamma   90.00
#
_symmetry.space_group_name_H-M   'P 1'
#
loop_
_entity.id
_entity.type
_entity.pdbx_description
1 polymer ?
#
loop_
_entity_poly.entity_id
_entity_poly.type
_entity_poly.pdbx_seq_one_letter_code
_entity_poly.pdbx_strand_id
1 'polypeptide(L)'
;MTAAENALLNILCVVLTVYTILLFVRVIISWATMFGFRPPYSGPLRTILDLLEDVTEPVLRPLRSLIPPIRAGGVGLDLSIIIAFVILAVLRQALNC
;
A
#
# COMPACT_ATOMS: atom_id res chain seq x y z
N MET A 1 15.70 14.92 -25.65
CA MET A 1 15.01 14.54 -24.40
C MET A 1 14.97 15.78 -23.54
N THR A 2 13.79 16.38 -23.41
CA THR A 2 13.60 17.72 -22.85
C THR A 2 13.62 17.68 -21.32
N ALA A 3 14.06 18.77 -20.67
CA ALA A 3 14.13 18.83 -19.20
C ALA A 3 12.79 18.51 -18.51
N ALA A 4 11.66 18.75 -19.20
CA ALA A 4 10.33 18.41 -18.74
C ALA A 4 10.10 16.88 -18.63
N GLU A 5 10.59 16.09 -19.58
CA GLU A 5 10.45 14.62 -19.55
C GLU A 5 11.17 14.02 -18.34
N ASN A 6 12.38 14.52 -18.04
CA ASN A 6 13.15 14.07 -16.89
C ASN A 6 12.51 14.51 -15.55
N ALA A 7 11.91 15.70 -15.51
CA ALA A 7 11.19 16.17 -14.33
C ALA A 7 9.96 15.31 -14.01
N LEU A 8 9.19 14.95 -15.05
CA LEU A 8 8.02 14.07 -14.89
C LEU A 8 8.41 12.68 -14.38
N LEU A 9 9.47 12.08 -14.94
CA LEU A 9 10.00 10.78 -14.48
C LEU A 9 10.44 10.83 -13.02
N ASN A 10 11.17 11.87 -12.62
CA ASN A 10 11.60 12.05 -11.23
C ASN A 10 10.41 12.16 -10.26
N ILE A 11 9.40 12.96 -10.60
CA ILE A 11 8.19 13.09 -9.78
C ILE A 11 7.51 11.73 -9.63
N LEU A 12 7.38 10.98 -10.73
CA LEU A 12 6.73 9.68 -10.72
C LEU A 12 7.49 8.64 -9.87
N CYS A 13 8.82 8.62 -9.96
CA CYS A 13 9.67 7.77 -9.11
C CYS A 13 9.57 8.13 -7.61
N VAL A 14 9.46 9.42 -7.28
CA VAL A 14 9.21 9.86 -5.90
C VAL A 14 7.84 9.37 -5.43
N VAL A 15 6.79 9.53 -6.24
CA VAL A 15 5.43 9.06 -5.90
C VAL A 15 5.41 7.54 -5.67
N LEU A 16 6.04 6.77 -6.56
CA LEU A 16 6.17 5.31 -6.39
C LEU A 16 6.90 4.93 -5.10
N THR A 17 7.95 5.68 -4.74
CA THR A 17 8.69 5.46 -3.49
C THR A 17 7.81 5.74 -2.27
N VAL A 18 7.12 6.88 -2.25
CA VAL A 18 6.18 7.22 -1.17
C VAL A 18 5.09 6.16 -1.05
N TYR A 19 4.52 5.74 -2.17
CA TYR A 19 3.47 4.73 -2.18
C TYR A 19 3.98 3.36 -1.68
N THR A 20 5.22 2.98 -2.01
CA THR A 20 5.88 1.78 -1.46
C THR A 20 5.98 1.86 0.07
N ILE A 21 6.33 3.03 0.63
CA ILE A 21 6.40 3.24 2.08
C ILE A 21 5.00 3.12 2.71
N LEU A 22 3.96 3.70 2.09
CA LEU A 22 2.58 3.59 2.59
C LEU A 22 2.11 2.13 2.65
N LEU A 23 2.40 1.33 1.62
CA LEU A 23 2.10 -0.10 1.66
C LEU A 23 2.89 -0.83 2.74
N PHE A 24 4.13 -0.43 3.01
CA PHE A 24 4.92 -1.02 4.09
C PHE A 24 4.30 -0.76 5.46
N VAL A 25 3.85 0.47 5.70
CA VAL A 25 3.08 0.82 6.91
C VAL A 25 1.80 -0.01 6.98
N ARG A 26 1.12 -0.25 5.86
CA ARG A 26 -0.07 -1.11 5.76
C ARG A 26 0.21 -2.54 6.22
N VAL A 27 1.34 -3.13 5.80
CA VAL A 27 1.79 -4.46 6.24
C VAL A 27 2.01 -4.48 7.74
N ILE A 28 2.72 -3.48 8.27
CA ILE A 28 3.00 -3.39 9.71
C ILE A 28 1.70 -3.33 10.51
N ILE A 29 0.73 -2.51 10.09
CA ILE A 29 -0.58 -2.41 10.76
C ILE A 29 -1.32 -3.75 10.68
N SER A 30 -1.35 -4.38 9.51
CA SER A 30 -1.97 -5.69 9.32
C SER A 30 -1.39 -6.74 10.28
N TRP A 31 -0.06 -6.85 10.35
CA TRP A 31 0.59 -7.75 11.30
C TRP A 31 0.37 -7.35 12.75
N ALA A 32 0.40 -6.05 13.08
CA ALA A 32 0.09 -5.58 14.42
C ALA A 32 -1.30 -6.07 14.84
N THR A 33 -2.31 -5.97 13.96
CA THR A 33 -3.67 -6.46 14.25
C THR A 33 -3.72 -7.98 14.44
N MET A 34 -2.90 -8.73 13.69
CA MET A 34 -2.74 -10.18 13.88
C MET A 34 -2.15 -10.51 15.26
N PHE A 35 -1.23 -9.69 15.77
CA PHE A 35 -0.64 -9.82 17.11
C PHE A 35 -1.50 -9.22 18.24
N GLY A 36 -2.74 -8.80 17.94
CA GLY A 36 -3.70 -8.34 18.95
C GLY A 36 -3.78 -6.81 19.11
N PHE A 37 -3.09 -6.02 18.28
CA PHE A 37 -3.33 -4.59 18.20
C PHE A 37 -4.76 -4.32 17.71
N ARG A 38 -5.49 -3.48 18.43
CA ARG A 38 -6.82 -3.02 18.00
C ARG A 38 -6.79 -1.50 17.82
N PRO A 39 -7.01 -0.99 16.61
CA PRO A 39 -7.11 0.44 16.38
C PRO A 39 -8.18 1.07 17.29
N PRO A 40 -7.94 2.28 17.83
CA PRO A 40 -8.95 2.99 18.60
C PRO A 40 -10.15 3.36 17.72
N TYR A 41 -11.33 3.47 18.31
CA TYR A 41 -12.56 3.85 17.59
C TYR A 41 -12.57 5.31 17.13
N SER A 42 -11.84 6.19 17.81
CA SER A 42 -11.77 7.63 17.52
C SER A 42 -10.42 8.21 17.94
N GLY A 43 -10.17 9.46 17.51
CA GLY A 43 -8.96 10.22 17.85
C GLY A 43 -7.92 10.27 16.74
N PRO A 44 -6.78 10.96 16.99
CA PRO A 44 -5.80 11.29 15.94
C PRO A 44 -5.22 10.06 15.24
N LEU A 45 -4.94 9.00 16.01
CA LEU A 45 -4.43 7.74 15.46
C LEU A 45 -5.44 7.10 14.50
N ARG A 46 -6.73 7.11 14.84
CA ARG A 46 -7.78 6.56 13.99
C ARG A 46 -7.85 7.32 12.66
N THR A 47 -7.80 8.65 12.70
CA THR A 47 -7.79 9.49 11.50
C THR A 47 -6.59 9.18 10.59
N ILE A 48 -5.39 8.97 11.14
CA ILE A 48 -4.21 8.61 10.34
C ILE A 48 -4.39 7.24 9.68
N LEU A 49 -4.95 6.27 10.41
CA LEU A 49 -5.24 4.94 9.88
C LEU A 49 -6.28 5.02 8.76
N ASP A 50 -7.38 5.75 8.97
CA ASP A 50 -8.42 6.00 7.96
C ASP A 50 -7.84 6.64 6.69
N LEU A 51 -7.02 7.68 6.82
CA LEU A 51 -6.33 8.31 5.69
C LEU A 51 -5.41 7.33 4.94
N LEU A 52 -4.69 6.48 5.67
CA LEU A 52 -3.88 5.44 5.04
C LEU A 52 -4.77 4.43 4.31
N GLU A 53 -5.96 4.10 4.83
CA GLU A 53 -6.91 3.22 4.15
C GLU A 53 -7.37 3.88 2.86
N ASP A 54 -7.85 5.11 2.94
CA ASP A 54 -8.39 5.86 1.79
C ASP A 54 -7.37 6.05 0.67
N VAL A 55 -6.09 6.24 1.00
CA VAL A 55 -5.04 6.39 -0.03
C VAL A 55 -4.66 5.05 -0.66
N THR A 56 -4.72 3.95 0.08
CA THR A 56 -4.29 2.63 -0.41
C THR A 56 -5.42 1.83 -1.05
N GLU A 57 -6.66 2.07 -0.64
CA GLU A 57 -7.85 1.34 -1.09
C GLU A 57 -8.10 1.45 -2.61
N PRO A 58 -7.90 2.58 -3.30
CA PRO A 58 -8.09 2.67 -4.75
C PRO A 58 -7.24 1.65 -5.53
N VAL A 59 -6.08 1.27 -5.00
CA VAL A 59 -5.18 0.27 -5.60
C VAL A 59 -5.46 -1.12 -5.06
N LEU A 60 -5.71 -1.28 -3.76
CA LEU A 60 -5.92 -2.59 -3.14
C LEU A 60 -7.31 -3.17 -3.43
N ARG A 61 -8.35 -2.35 -3.52
CA ARG A 61 -9.73 -2.78 -3.78
C ARG A 61 -9.90 -3.59 -5.06
N PRO A 62 -9.39 -3.16 -6.24
CA PRO A 62 -9.46 -3.99 -7.45
C PRO A 62 -8.65 -5.28 -7.28
N LEU A 63 -7.49 -5.24 -6.61
CA LEU A 63 -6.69 -6.44 -6.35
C LEU A 63 -7.42 -7.45 -5.47
N ARG A 64 -8.13 -6.99 -4.42
CA ARG A 64 -8.96 -7.84 -3.55
C ARG A 64 -10.16 -8.46 -4.27
N SER A 65 -10.67 -7.78 -5.31
CA SER A 65 -11.75 -8.33 -6.13
C SER A 65 -11.29 -9.49 -7.02
N LEU A 66 -10.02 -9.47 -7.44
CA LEU A 66 -9.42 -10.52 -8.25
C LEU A 66 -8.96 -11.70 -7.40
N ILE A 67 -8.37 -11.41 -6.24
CA ILE A 67 -7.79 -12.42 -5.35
C ILE A 67 -8.38 -12.20 -3.95
N PRO A 68 -9.44 -12.95 -3.60
CA PRO A 68 -10.08 -12.81 -2.31
C PRO A 68 -9.09 -13.02 -1.16
N PRO A 69 -9.20 -12.27 -0.06
CA PRO A 69 -8.33 -12.44 1.09
C PRO A 69 -8.49 -13.85 1.66
N ILE A 70 -7.37 -14.54 1.87
CA ILE A 70 -7.38 -15.87 2.48
C ILE A 70 -7.52 -15.67 3.98
N ARG A 71 -8.59 -16.20 4.57
CA ARG A 71 -8.79 -16.18 6.02
C ARG A 71 -8.01 -17.36 6.62
N ALA A 72 -6.95 -17.06 7.38
CA ALA A 72 -6.18 -18.06 8.11
C ALA A 72 -6.35 -17.81 9.61
N GLY A 73 -6.90 -18.77 10.35
CA GLY A 73 -7.01 -18.70 11.82
C GLY A 73 -7.84 -17.52 12.35
N GLY A 74 -8.87 -17.07 11.61
CA GLY A 74 -9.72 -15.95 12.01
C GLY A 74 -9.16 -14.55 11.67
N VAL A 75 -7.95 -14.49 11.12
CA VAL A 75 -7.33 -13.25 10.61
C VAL A 75 -7.33 -13.28 9.07
N GLY A 76 -7.79 -12.21 8.44
CA GLY A 76 -7.73 -12.07 6.98
C GLY A 76 -6.30 -11.71 6.56
N LEU A 77 -5.61 -12.63 5.87
CA LEU A 77 -4.33 -12.30 5.23
C LEU A 77 -4.62 -11.62 3.89
N ASP A 78 -4.28 -10.33 3.83
CA ASP A 78 -4.52 -9.52 2.65
C ASP A 78 -3.40 -9.71 1.62
N LEU A 79 -3.55 -10.75 0.78
CA LEU A 79 -2.62 -11.06 -0.31
C LEU A 79 -2.51 -9.92 -1.33
N SER A 80 -3.52 -9.03 -1.40
CA SER A 80 -3.49 -7.89 -2.30
C SER A 80 -2.31 -6.96 -2.01
N ILE A 81 -1.86 -6.88 -0.74
CA ILE A 81 -0.72 -6.05 -0.35
C ILE A 81 0.59 -6.59 -0.96
N ILE A 82 0.79 -7.92 -0.91
CA ILE A 82 1.98 -8.57 -1.50
C ILE A 82 2.01 -8.31 -3.01
N ILE A 83 0.86 -8.46 -3.67
CA ILE A 83 0.74 -8.24 -5.11
C ILE A 83 1.00 -6.78 -5.47
N ALA A 84 0.47 -5.84 -4.68
CA ALA A 84 0.74 -4.42 -4.87
C ALA A 84 2.24 -4.10 -4.74
N PHE A 85 2.95 -4.72 -3.78
CA PHE A 85 4.41 -4.61 -3.69
C PHE A 85 5.13 -5.12 -4.94
N VAL A 86 4.72 -6.26 -5.48
CA VAL A 86 5.29 -6.83 -6.71
C VAL A 86 5.05 -5.90 -7.90
N ILE A 87 3.82 -5.37 -8.05
CA ILE A 87 3.49 -4.42 -9.12
C ILE A 87 4.36 -3.17 -9.02
N LEU A 88 4.50 -2.59 -7.83
CA LEU A 88 5.35 -1.41 -7.64
C LEU A 88 6.82 -1.70 -7.93
N ALA A 89 7.34 -2.84 -7.50
CA ALA A 89 8.73 -3.21 -7.77
C ALA A 89 8.99 -3.35 -9.28
N VAL A 90 8.07 -3.96 -10.02
CA VAL A 90 8.15 -4.08 -11.48
C VAL A 90 8.06 -2.70 -12.16
N LEU A 91 7.13 -1.85 -11.73
CA LEU A 91 6.97 -0.50 -12.28
C LEU A 91 8.24 0.35 -12.08
N ARG A 92 8.81 0.29 -10.87
CA ARG A 92 10.05 0.96 -10.52
C ARG A 92 11.20 0.49 -11.42
N GLN A 93 11.41 -0.83 -11.49
CA GLN A 93 12.44 -1.42 -12.36
C GLN A 93 12.26 -1.02 -13.83
N ALA A 94 11.03 -1.01 -14.34
CA ALA A 94 10.72 -0.62 -15.72
C ALA A 94 10.99 0.87 -16.01
N LEU A 95 10.80 1.72 -15.00
CA LEU A 95 11.08 3.16 -15.06
C LEU A 95 12.52 3.51 -14.68
N ASN A 96 13.32 2.49 -14.35
CA ASN A 96 14.70 2.58 -13.92
C ASN A 96 14.87 3.46 -12.67
N CYS A 97 13.93 3.32 -11.73
CA CYS A 97 13.94 3.81 -10.36
C CYS A 97 13.34 2.74 -9.41
#